data_AF-A0A7C4PLC1-F1
#
_entry.id   AF-A0A7C4PLC1-F1
#
_cell.length_a   1.000
_cell.length_b   1.000
_cell.length_c   1.000
_cell.angle_alpha   90.00
_cell.angle_beta   90.00
_cell.angle_gamma   90.00
#
_symmetry.space_group_name_H-M   'P 1'
#
loop_
_entity.id
_entity.type
_entity.pdbx_description
1 polymer ?
#
loop_
_entity_poly.entity_id
_entity_poly.type
_entity_poly.pdbx_seq_one_letter_code
_entity_poly.pdbx_strand_id
1 'polypeptide(L)'
;MPEAATRPPQEALAFWRAKVPLGAAEFQALSDQARQRAFAVSGLARRDQVELVHAALTEALEQGLPLTAFKKMVAPLLEQKGWTGHQAWRVENIYRTNLQSAYQAGRYAQLQATVKSRPFWRYVAVKDSRTRPAHLALHG
;
A
#
# COMPACT_ATOMS: atom_id res chain seq x y z
N MET A 1 9.64 5.41 -28.84
CA MET A 1 8.75 4.46 -28.11
C MET A 1 7.58 5.27 -27.62
N PRO A 2 6.33 5.02 -28.05
CA PRO A 2 5.19 5.73 -27.49
C PRO A 2 5.10 5.40 -26.00
N GLU A 3 4.96 6.43 -25.16
CA GLU A 3 4.74 6.32 -23.72
C GLU A 3 3.49 5.48 -23.50
N ALA A 4 3.68 4.24 -23.06
CA ALA A 4 2.57 3.35 -22.78
C ALA A 4 1.73 4.03 -21.70
N ALA A 5 0.52 4.48 -22.05
CA ALA A 5 -0.44 4.99 -21.09
C ALA A 5 -0.52 3.98 -19.93
N THR A 6 -0.01 4.37 -18.77
CA THR A 6 0.14 3.50 -17.61
C THR A 6 -1.25 3.08 -17.15
N ARG A 7 -1.70 1.90 -17.58
CA ARG A 7 -3.01 1.39 -17.17
C ARG A 7 -2.99 1.20 -15.64
N PRO A 8 -4.06 1.59 -14.92
CA PRO A 8 -4.12 1.38 -13.49
C PRO A 8 -3.90 -0.11 -13.16
N PRO A 9 -3.19 -0.42 -12.07
CA PRO A 9 -2.86 -1.79 -11.68
C PRO A 9 -4.11 -2.50 -11.15
N GLN A 10 -4.92 -3.08 -12.04
CA GLN A 10 -6.28 -3.55 -11.73
C GLN A 10 -6.32 -4.53 -10.56
N GLU A 11 -5.44 -5.54 -10.52
CA GLU A 11 -5.42 -6.52 -9.43
C GLU A 11 -4.95 -5.90 -8.10
N ALA A 12 -4.06 -4.91 -8.15
CA ALA A 12 -3.64 -4.17 -6.95
C ALA A 12 -4.79 -3.30 -6.41
N LEU A 13 -5.53 -2.65 -7.30
CA LEU A 13 -6.73 -1.88 -6.95
C LEU A 13 -7.83 -2.77 -6.37
N ALA A 14 -8.06 -3.94 -6.96
CA ALA A 14 -9.01 -4.91 -6.44
C ALA A 14 -8.64 -5.37 -5.03
N PHE A 15 -7.36 -5.70 -4.80
CA PHE A 15 -6.86 -6.05 -3.47
C PHE A 15 -7.04 -4.90 -2.47
N TRP A 16 -6.72 -3.67 -2.87
CA TRP A 16 -6.82 -2.50 -2.00
C TRP A 16 -8.26 -2.15 -1.63
N ARG A 17 -9.16 -2.13 -2.62
CA ARG A 17 -10.59 -1.84 -2.44
C ARG A 17 -11.30 -2.90 -1.59
N ALA A 18 -10.79 -4.12 -1.54
CA ALA A 18 -11.30 -5.16 -0.65
C ALA A 18 -10.98 -4.91 0.83
N LYS A 19 -10.11 -3.94 1.16
CA LYS A 19 -9.79 -3.58 2.55
C LYS A 19 -10.83 -2.64 3.13
N VAL A 20 -11.42 -3.01 4.26
CA VAL A 20 -12.43 -2.21 4.95
C VAL A 20 -11.76 -1.26 5.95
N PRO A 21 -11.87 0.07 5.79
CA PRO A 21 -11.32 1.03 6.75
C PRO A 21 -12.11 0.98 8.07
N LEU A 22 -11.39 0.85 9.19
CA LEU A 22 -11.97 0.75 10.52
C LEU A 22 -11.20 1.61 11.53
N GLY A 23 -11.92 2.16 12.51
CA GLY A 23 -11.31 2.82 13.66
C GLY A 23 -10.56 1.83 14.56
N ALA A 24 -9.76 2.36 15.48
CA ALA A 24 -8.88 1.53 16.32
C ALA A 24 -9.66 0.50 17.17
N ALA A 25 -10.77 0.92 17.81
CA ALA A 25 -11.56 0.02 18.65
C ALA A 25 -12.23 -1.10 17.83
N GLU A 26 -12.82 -0.76 16.69
CA GLU A 26 -13.42 -1.74 15.76
C GLU A 26 -12.38 -2.77 15.30
N PHE A 27 -11.18 -2.31 14.92
CA PHE A 27 -10.09 -3.18 14.48
C PHE A 27 -9.62 -4.12 15.59
N GLN A 28 -9.50 -3.64 16.83
CA GLN A 28 -9.07 -4.47 17.96
C GLN A 28 -10.08 -5.57 18.30
N ALA A 29 -11.37 -5.31 18.12
CA ALA A 29 -12.44 -6.28 18.37
C ALA A 29 -12.52 -7.39 17.30
N LEU A 30 -11.83 -7.27 16.17
CA LEU A 30 -11.83 -8.27 15.11
C LEU A 30 -10.98 -9.50 15.46
N SER A 31 -11.43 -10.66 14.98
CA SER A 31 -10.62 -11.88 14.90
C SER A 31 -9.43 -11.71 13.94
N ASP A 32 -8.41 -12.55 14.07
CA ASP A 32 -7.21 -12.49 13.22
C ASP A 32 -7.54 -12.65 11.73
N GLN A 33 -8.49 -13.53 11.39
CA GLN A 33 -8.94 -13.71 10.01
C GLN A 33 -9.65 -12.46 9.47
N ALA A 34 -10.44 -11.77 10.30
CA ALA A 34 -11.12 -10.55 9.91
C ALA A 34 -10.16 -9.37 9.76
N ARG A 35 -9.12 -9.28 10.61
CA ARG A 35 -8.07 -8.25 10.51
C ARG A 35 -7.35 -8.30 9.17
N GLN A 36 -7.23 -9.47 8.52
CA GLN A 36 -6.65 -9.58 7.18
C GLN A 36 -7.44 -8.82 6.10
N ARG A 37 -8.73 -8.55 6.31
CA ARG A 37 -9.58 -7.77 5.39
C ARG A 37 -9.84 -6.34 5.85
N ALA A 38 -9.33 -5.95 7.01
CA ALA A 38 -9.46 -4.60 7.53
C ALA A 38 -8.25 -3.73 7.15
N PHE A 39 -8.49 -2.42 7.12
CA PHE A 39 -7.48 -1.38 7.06
C PHE A 39 -7.61 -0.49 8.30
N ALA A 40 -6.51 -0.31 9.00
CA ALA A 40 -6.42 0.56 10.16
C ALA A 40 -5.06 1.26 10.16
N VAL A 41 -5.00 2.43 10.79
CA VAL A 41 -3.77 3.22 10.91
C VAL A 41 -3.53 3.53 12.38
N SER A 42 -2.36 3.12 12.88
CA SER A 42 -1.98 3.41 14.27
C SER A 42 -1.95 4.92 14.54
N GLY A 43 -2.63 5.35 15.60
CA GLY A 43 -2.84 6.77 15.95
C GLY A 43 -4.10 7.42 15.35
N LEU A 44 -4.83 6.73 14.47
CA LEU A 44 -6.15 7.14 14.01
C LEU A 44 -7.22 6.31 14.75
N ALA A 45 -7.88 6.94 15.71
CA ALA A 45 -8.95 6.31 16.47
C ALA A 45 -10.29 6.36 15.73
N ARG A 46 -10.54 7.45 14.99
CA ARG A 46 -11.83 7.68 14.33
C ARG A 46 -11.84 7.05 12.93
N ARG A 47 -12.97 6.46 12.58
CA ARG A 47 -13.19 5.80 11.30
C ARG A 47 -13.08 6.74 10.10
N ASP A 48 -13.62 7.95 10.19
CA ASP A 48 -13.54 8.95 9.12
C ASP A 48 -12.09 9.32 8.75
N GLN A 49 -11.19 9.34 9.73
CA GLN A 49 -9.77 9.61 9.51
C GLN A 49 -9.11 8.46 8.74
N VAL A 50 -9.48 7.23 9.06
CA VAL A 50 -8.97 6.03 8.38
C VAL A 50 -9.55 5.92 6.97
N GLU A 51 -10.84 6.24 6.80
CA GLU A 51 -11.52 6.32 5.50
C GLU A 51 -10.86 7.36 4.59
N LEU A 52 -10.53 8.55 5.10
CA LEU A 52 -9.83 9.57 4.34
C LEU A 52 -8.46 9.08 3.83
N VAL A 53 -7.68 8.40 4.68
CA VAL A 53 -6.40 7.82 4.26
C VAL A 53 -6.60 6.71 3.24
N HIS A 54 -7.63 5.86 3.42
CA HIS A 54 -7.96 4.79 2.49
C HIS A 54 -8.33 5.33 1.10
N ALA A 55 -9.15 6.37 1.05
CA ALA A 55 -9.53 7.07 -0.17
C ALA A 55 -8.30 7.70 -0.86
N ALA A 56 -7.45 8.40 -0.13
CA ALA A 56 -6.23 9.01 -0.68
C ALA A 56 -5.24 7.97 -1.25
N LEU A 57 -5.14 6.79 -0.63
CA LEU A 57 -4.33 5.68 -1.16
C LEU A 57 -4.98 5.02 -2.38
N THR A 58 -6.31 4.94 -2.40
CA THR A 58 -7.07 4.48 -3.58
C THR A 58 -6.77 5.38 -4.78
N GLU A 59 -6.88 6.69 -4.59
CA GLU A 59 -6.57 7.66 -5.63
C GLU A 59 -5.11 7.58 -6.11
N ALA A 60 -4.17 7.41 -5.17
CA ALA A 60 -2.77 7.23 -5.51
C ALA A 60 -2.50 5.97 -6.35
N LEU A 61 -3.20 4.86 -6.08
CA LEU A 61 -3.11 3.65 -6.89
C LEU A 61 -3.78 3.79 -8.26
N GLU A 62 -4.91 4.49 -8.33
CA GLU A 62 -5.67 4.69 -9.58
C GLU A 62 -4.94 5.59 -10.56
N GLN A 63 -4.40 6.71 -10.07
CA GLN A 63 -3.78 7.74 -10.89
C GLN A 63 -2.24 7.64 -10.93
N GLY A 64 -1.64 6.72 -10.16
CA GLY A 64 -0.19 6.59 -10.05
C GLY A 64 0.48 7.81 -9.39
N LEU A 65 -0.20 8.45 -8.43
CA LEU A 65 0.28 9.68 -7.82
C LEU A 65 1.58 9.48 -7.03
N PRO A 66 2.51 10.44 -7.02
CA PRO A 66 3.69 10.38 -6.17
C PRO A 66 3.38 10.67 -4.69
N LEU A 67 4.30 10.30 -3.79
CA LEU A 67 4.22 10.58 -2.35
C LEU A 67 3.94 12.06 -2.03
N THR A 68 4.49 12.98 -2.81
CA THR A 68 4.29 14.43 -2.61
C THR A 68 2.85 14.85 -2.83
N ALA A 69 2.17 14.28 -3.83
CA ALA A 69 0.74 14.51 -4.06
C ALA A 69 -0.10 13.87 -2.95
N PHE A 70 0.22 12.63 -2.56
CA PHE A 70 -0.43 11.98 -1.40
C PHE A 70 -0.35 12.82 -0.13
N LYS A 71 0.83 13.35 0.22
CA LYS A 71 1.01 14.22 1.39
C LYS A 71 0.12 15.46 1.35
N LYS A 72 -0.12 16.04 0.16
CA LYS A 72 -1.03 17.19 -0.01
C LYS A 72 -2.49 16.80 0.24
N MET A 73 -2.93 15.66 -0.28
CA MET A 73 -4.31 15.20 -0.12
C MET A 73 -4.69 14.96 1.36
N VAL A 74 -3.76 14.45 2.16
CA VAL A 74 -4.01 14.16 3.58
C VAL A 74 -3.54 15.27 4.54
N ALA A 75 -3.04 16.40 4.02
CA ALA A 75 -2.40 17.45 4.83
C ALA A 75 -3.20 17.92 6.05
N PRO A 76 -4.53 18.18 5.95
CA PRO A 76 -5.32 18.58 7.11
C PRO A 76 -5.29 17.56 8.25
N LEU A 77 -5.31 16.27 7.91
CA LEU A 77 -5.22 15.18 8.90
C LEU A 77 -3.81 15.12 9.53
N LEU A 78 -2.76 15.37 8.74
CA LEU A 78 -1.38 15.39 9.25
C LEU A 78 -1.19 16.48 10.29
N GLU A 79 -1.68 17.68 9.99
CA GLU A 79 -1.63 18.83 10.89
C GLU A 79 -2.41 18.56 12.17
N GLN A 80 -3.66 18.06 12.05
CA GLN A 80 -4.49 17.70 13.18
C GLN A 80 -3.81 16.67 14.10
N LYS A 81 -3.05 15.72 13.53
CA LYS A 81 -2.35 14.66 14.28
C LYS A 81 -0.93 15.02 14.71
N GLY A 82 -0.43 16.20 14.34
CA GLY A 82 0.96 16.59 14.59
C GLY A 82 1.97 15.71 13.84
N TRP A 83 1.58 15.04 12.75
CA TRP A 83 2.46 14.21 11.91
C TRP A 83 3.27 15.06 10.92
N THR A 84 3.83 16.14 11.42
CA THR A 84 4.66 17.11 10.70
C THR A 84 6.07 17.11 11.30
N GLY A 85 7.01 17.84 10.66
CA GLY A 85 8.40 17.90 11.12
C GLY A 85 9.03 16.51 11.30
N HIS A 86 9.54 16.23 12.50
CA HIS A 86 10.18 14.96 12.86
C HIS A 86 9.24 13.74 12.76
N GLN A 87 7.92 13.91 12.72
CA GLN A 87 6.96 12.81 12.58
C GLN A 87 6.49 12.57 11.13
N ALA A 88 6.95 13.37 10.17
CA ALA A 88 6.52 13.27 8.78
C ALA A 88 6.85 11.91 8.11
N TRP A 89 7.80 11.15 8.66
CA TRP A 89 8.14 9.79 8.20
C TRP A 89 6.95 8.83 8.32
N ARG A 90 6.03 9.04 9.27
CA ARG A 90 4.85 8.19 9.47
C ARG A 90 3.98 8.16 8.22
N VAL A 91 3.80 9.32 7.59
CA VAL A 91 2.99 9.50 6.38
C VAL A 91 3.61 8.78 5.20
N GLU A 92 4.93 8.91 5.06
CA GLU A 92 5.67 8.16 4.04
C GLU A 92 5.58 6.66 4.24
N ASN A 93 5.64 6.20 5.49
CA ASN A 93 5.50 4.77 5.80
C ASN A 93 4.10 4.25 5.45
N ILE A 94 3.04 4.98 5.83
CA ILE A 94 1.66 4.64 5.45
C ILE A 94 1.55 4.51 3.93
N TYR A 95 2.04 5.48 3.18
CA TYR A 95 2.00 5.45 1.73
C TYR A 95 2.77 4.26 1.15
N ARG A 96 4.06 4.15 1.47
CA ARG A 96 4.95 3.15 0.87
C ARG A 96 4.50 1.73 1.18
N THR A 97 4.20 1.45 2.45
CA THR A 97 3.81 0.10 2.86
C THR A 97 2.54 -0.34 2.17
N ASN A 98 1.50 0.51 2.15
CA ASN A 98 0.22 0.12 1.57
C ASN A 98 0.27 -0.02 0.05
N LEU A 99 0.94 0.90 -0.66
CA LEU A 99 1.11 0.77 -2.10
C LEU A 99 1.94 -0.47 -2.44
N GLN A 100 3.06 -0.69 -1.75
CA GLN A 100 3.89 -1.86 -2.00
C GLN A 100 3.10 -3.15 -1.75
N SER A 101 2.34 -3.25 -0.66
CA SER A 101 1.48 -4.42 -0.41
C SER A 101 0.44 -4.62 -1.51
N ALA A 102 -0.22 -3.56 -1.98
CA ALA A 102 -1.21 -3.64 -3.06
C ALA A 102 -0.58 -4.11 -4.38
N TYR A 103 0.53 -3.49 -4.80
CA TYR A 103 1.25 -3.89 -6.01
C TYR A 103 1.73 -5.34 -5.96
N GLN A 104 2.25 -5.79 -4.81
CA GLN A 104 2.72 -7.16 -4.66
C GLN A 104 1.57 -8.18 -4.66
N ALA A 105 0.44 -7.85 -4.05
CA ALA A 105 -0.76 -8.69 -4.13
C ALA A 105 -1.28 -8.79 -5.57
N GLY A 106 -1.30 -7.66 -6.30
CA GLY A 106 -1.68 -7.65 -7.71
C GLY A 106 -0.73 -8.49 -8.58
N ARG A 107 0.59 -8.33 -8.39
CA ARG A 107 1.60 -9.14 -9.08
C ARG A 107 1.48 -10.62 -8.75
N TYR A 108 1.19 -10.97 -7.49
CA TYR A 108 0.95 -12.35 -7.09
C TYR A 108 -0.26 -12.95 -7.83
N ALA A 109 -1.37 -12.21 -7.93
CA ALA A 109 -2.56 -12.65 -8.66
C ALA A 109 -2.25 -12.90 -10.16
N GLN A 110 -1.50 -11.99 -10.79
CA GLN A 110 -1.06 -12.15 -12.17
C GLN A 110 -0.14 -13.37 -12.36
N LEU A 111 0.82 -13.59 -11.46
CA LEU A 111 1.73 -14.74 -11.51
C LEU A 111 0.95 -16.05 -11.37
N GLN A 112 0.02 -16.13 -10.41
CA GLN A 112 -0.83 -17.30 -10.21
C GLN A 112 -1.66 -17.64 -11.46
N ALA A 113 -2.21 -16.64 -12.14
CA ALA A 113 -2.97 -16.85 -13.38
C ALA A 113 -2.11 -17.49 -14.50
N THR A 114 -0.78 -17.33 -14.46
CA THR A 114 0.14 -17.83 -15.49
C THR A 114 0.85 -19.14 -15.12
N VAL A 115 0.68 -19.66 -13.90
CA VAL A 115 1.48 -20.79 -13.37
C VAL A 115 1.45 -22.03 -14.26
N LYS A 116 0.35 -22.29 -14.97
CA LYS A 116 0.24 -23.40 -15.94
C LYS A 116 1.24 -23.32 -17.09
N SER A 117 1.54 -22.11 -17.56
CA SER A 117 2.46 -21.86 -18.69
C SER A 117 3.84 -21.39 -18.23
N ARG A 118 3.94 -20.82 -17.03
CA ARG A 118 5.15 -20.24 -16.43
C ARG A 118 5.26 -20.74 -14.98
N PRO A 119 5.64 -22.01 -14.78
CA PRO A 119 5.57 -22.66 -13.47
C PRO A 119 6.64 -22.19 -12.48
N PHE A 120 7.72 -21.58 -12.97
CA PHE A 120 8.83 -21.12 -12.13
C PHE A 120 8.72 -19.62 -11.84
N TRP A 121 8.94 -19.27 -10.58
CA TRP A 121 8.95 -17.88 -10.13
C TRP A 121 10.39 -17.41 -9.93
N ARG A 122 10.63 -16.15 -10.29
CA ARG A 122 11.92 -15.49 -10.12
C ARG A 122 11.85 -14.49 -8.98
N TYR A 123 12.79 -14.57 -8.04
CA TYR A 123 12.91 -13.56 -7.00
C TYR A 123 13.71 -12.37 -7.56
N VAL A 124 13.06 -11.21 -7.66
CA VAL A 124 13.68 -9.99 -8.17
C VAL A 124 13.73 -8.96 -7.04
N ALA A 125 14.87 -8.90 -6.34
CA ALA A 125 15.14 -7.86 -5.37
C ALA A 125 15.38 -6.49 -6.04
N VAL A 126 15.05 -5.40 -5.33
CA VAL A 126 15.49 -4.05 -5.69
C VAL A 126 16.98 -3.94 -5.41
N LYS A 127 17.78 -3.45 -6.36
CA LYS A 127 19.24 -3.36 -6.22
C LYS A 127 19.65 -2.00 -5.65
N ASP A 128 19.22 -1.73 -4.42
CA ASP A 128 19.55 -0.49 -3.70
C ASP A 128 20.22 -0.76 -2.35
N SER A 129 20.67 0.30 -1.68
CA SER A 129 21.32 0.20 -0.37
C SER A 129 20.39 -0.20 0.78
N ARG A 130 19.06 -0.23 0.54
CA ARG A 130 18.05 -0.59 1.54
C ARG A 130 17.75 -2.08 1.54
N THR A 131 18.06 -2.77 0.45
CA THR A 131 17.89 -4.21 0.32
C THR A 131 18.99 -4.93 1.10
N ARG A 132 18.58 -5.80 2.04
CA ARG A 132 19.52 -6.57 2.86
C ARG A 132 20.42 -7.45 1.98
N PRO A 133 21.73 -7.58 2.26
CA PRO A 133 22.64 -8.40 1.46
C PRO A 133 22.16 -9.84 1.24
N ALA A 134 21.59 -10.46 2.27
CA ALA A 134 21.04 -11.82 2.17
C ALA A 134 19.86 -11.93 1.17
N HIS A 135 19.04 -10.89 1.03
CA HIS A 135 17.94 -10.86 0.06
C HIS A 135 18.47 -10.54 -1.34
N LEU A 136 19.48 -9.67 -1.45
CA LEU A 136 20.14 -9.37 -2.73
C LEU A 136 20.81 -10.63 -3.31
N ALA A 137 21.38 -11.49 -2.47
CA ALA A 137 21.97 -12.76 -2.88
C ALA A 137 20.96 -13.74 -3.52
N LEU A 138 19.66 -13.61 -3.21
CA LEU A 138 18.59 -14.42 -3.80
C LEU A 138 18.08 -13.85 -5.14
N HIS A 139 18.56 -12.69 -5.57
CA HIS A 139 18.14 -12.08 -6.84
C HIS A 139 18.64 -12.92 -8.03
N GLY A 140 17.72 -13.55 -8.77
CA GLY A 140 18.04 -14.40 -9.91
C GLY A 140 16.86 -15.24 -10.35
#